data_AF-A0A2V3YBX4-F1
#
_entry.id   AF-A0A2V3YBX4-F1
#
_cell.length_a   1.000
_cell.length_b   1.000
_cell.length_c   1.000
_cell.angle_alpha   90.00
_cell.angle_beta   90.00
_cell.angle_gamma   90.00
#
_symmetry.space_group_name_H-M   'P 1'
#
loop_
_entity.id
_entity.type
_entity.pdbx_description
1 polymer ?
#
loop_
_entity_poly.entity_id
_entity_poly.type
_entity_poly.pdbx_seq_one_letter_code
_entity_poly.pdbx_strand_id
1 'polypeptide(L)'
;MRRNLPFPLKGYIKLCGFLHTAWTQGWLDEYSDDHFLIKAIENRLETFVGKEQLIENDINQQGIIDLNGNNNISSFNINFCINFSNRMQFLIQEFGVENIKSFITNQMSAGKQHYKEDTFFEALSEVSILSFYATRWHWEQVIYEPAVIAGINNKNPEARFIGSINCKSDSGITAESERLVTVNIEVKSPEFPHDNHINEKIVIPTVMLTNDGRKEIKKLCAEHNVVYMDPRVLKIRDFINSAAGKFSVPLKDEFNLLYINWSYRDFPSNSFLEAWALLTNPVNGILVHPEVAADIGIVPDAFEKITAIIVYTESLEGLMFSDFKHVWQHNGAGPRFRMWVINEELRNAEWADKSNVLLYITGMNPSRELNQIAMIDYKSKTDMEKIEREIFCLELQRMIKKNLKR
;
A
#
# COMPACT_ATOMS: atom_id res chain seq x y z
N MET A 1 -17.14 -19.42 -23.11
CA MET A 1 -15.71 -19.27 -22.73
C MET A 1 -15.13 -18.12 -23.52
N ARG A 2 -14.46 -17.18 -22.84
CA ARG A 2 -13.98 -15.92 -23.43
C ARG A 2 -12.96 -16.15 -24.53
N ARG A 3 -12.14 -17.20 -24.43
CA ARG A 3 -11.17 -17.58 -25.48
C ARG A 3 -11.77 -17.79 -26.87
N ASN A 4 -13.06 -18.11 -26.96
CA ASN A 4 -13.75 -18.33 -28.23
C ASN A 4 -14.31 -17.02 -28.82
N LEU A 5 -14.22 -15.91 -28.09
CA LEU A 5 -14.66 -14.59 -28.54
C LEU A 5 -13.45 -13.79 -29.06
N PRO A 6 -13.65 -12.89 -30.05
CA PRO A 6 -12.61 -11.96 -30.46
C PRO A 6 -12.11 -11.12 -29.28
N PHE A 7 -10.80 -10.87 -29.23
CA PHE A 7 -10.22 -9.99 -28.20
C PHE A 7 -10.85 -8.58 -28.29
N PRO A 8 -11.43 -8.03 -27.19
CA PRO A 8 -12.25 -6.81 -27.27
C PRO A 8 -11.49 -5.53 -27.66
N LEU A 9 -10.21 -5.38 -27.28
CA LEU A 9 -9.41 -4.17 -27.53
C LEU A 9 -8.86 -4.13 -28.98
N LYS A 10 -9.76 -3.97 -29.95
CA LYS A 10 -9.43 -3.87 -31.39
C LYS A 10 -8.50 -2.68 -31.65
N GLY A 11 -7.45 -2.90 -32.46
CA GLY A 11 -6.43 -1.88 -32.76
C GLY A 11 -5.30 -1.79 -31.73
N TYR A 12 -5.46 -2.36 -30.54
CA TYR A 12 -4.47 -2.31 -29.46
C TYR A 12 -3.78 -3.65 -29.20
N ILE A 13 -4.02 -4.69 -30.01
CA ILE A 13 -3.48 -6.05 -29.82
C ILE A 13 -1.97 -6.06 -29.58
N LYS A 14 -1.20 -5.27 -30.34
CA LYS A 14 0.26 -5.17 -30.18
C LYS A 14 0.68 -4.56 -28.84
N LEU A 15 -0.08 -3.57 -28.36
CA LEU A 15 0.17 -2.89 -27.10
C LEU A 15 -0.36 -3.68 -25.90
N CYS A 16 -1.31 -4.58 -26.13
CA CYS A 16 -1.94 -5.45 -25.14
C CYS A 16 -1.50 -6.92 -25.31
N GLY A 17 -0.24 -7.17 -25.70
CA GLY A 17 0.23 -8.51 -26.09
C GLY A 17 0.02 -9.59 -25.02
N PHE A 18 0.26 -9.26 -23.75
CA PHE A 18 0.01 -10.17 -22.63
C PHE A 18 -1.49 -10.47 -22.47
N LEU A 19 -2.34 -9.43 -22.41
CA LEU A 19 -3.78 -9.61 -22.24
C LEU A 19 -4.41 -10.36 -23.41
N HIS A 20 -3.94 -10.10 -24.63
CA HIS A 20 -4.35 -10.85 -25.82
C HIS A 20 -4.00 -12.34 -25.70
N THR A 21 -2.79 -12.64 -25.21
CA THR A 21 -2.35 -14.03 -24.97
C THR A 21 -3.20 -14.69 -23.88
N ALA A 22 -3.37 -14.03 -22.73
CA ALA A 22 -4.20 -14.53 -21.63
C ALA A 22 -5.66 -14.77 -22.07
N TRP A 23 -6.22 -13.90 -22.91
CA TRP A 23 -7.55 -14.04 -23.47
C TRP A 23 -7.65 -15.25 -24.41
N THR A 24 -6.79 -15.31 -25.42
CA THR A 24 -6.84 -16.34 -26.48
C THR A 24 -6.46 -17.73 -25.98
N GLN A 25 -5.61 -17.82 -24.96
CA GLN A 25 -5.25 -19.08 -24.31
C GLN A 25 -6.19 -19.49 -23.17
N GLY A 26 -7.22 -18.69 -22.88
CA GLY A 26 -8.25 -19.03 -21.88
C GLY A 26 -7.82 -18.90 -20.42
N TRP A 27 -6.77 -18.13 -20.12
CA TRP A 27 -6.36 -17.87 -18.73
C TRP A 27 -7.41 -17.05 -17.97
N LEU A 28 -8.27 -16.33 -18.70
CA LEU A 28 -9.34 -15.49 -18.16
C LEU A 28 -10.73 -16.15 -18.27
N ASP A 29 -10.83 -17.42 -18.67
CA ASP A 29 -12.12 -18.07 -18.94
C ASP A 29 -12.98 -18.22 -17.67
N GLU A 30 -12.35 -18.42 -16.51
CA GLU A 30 -13.05 -18.63 -15.23
C GLU A 30 -13.39 -17.34 -14.48
N TYR A 31 -12.96 -16.18 -14.99
CA TYR A 31 -13.24 -14.90 -14.35
C TYR A 31 -14.75 -14.59 -14.38
N SER A 32 -15.26 -13.91 -13.35
CA SER A 32 -16.62 -13.37 -13.36
C SER A 32 -16.78 -12.31 -14.45
N ASP A 33 -17.98 -12.19 -15.01
CA ASP A 33 -18.34 -11.04 -15.84
C ASP A 33 -18.36 -9.75 -15.00
N ASP A 34 -18.43 -9.78 -13.68
CA ASP A 34 -18.36 -8.56 -12.89
C ASP A 34 -16.94 -8.09 -12.54
N HIS A 35 -15.93 -8.88 -12.94
CA HIS A 35 -14.54 -8.65 -12.61
C HIS A 35 -13.98 -7.35 -13.22
N PHE A 36 -13.27 -6.54 -12.42
CA PHE A 36 -12.65 -5.27 -12.84
C PHE A 36 -11.88 -5.38 -14.16
N LEU A 37 -10.89 -6.28 -14.23
CA LEU A 37 -10.06 -6.47 -15.43
C LEU A 37 -10.88 -6.88 -16.66
N ILE A 38 -11.90 -7.74 -16.51
CA ILE A 38 -12.77 -8.14 -17.62
C ILE A 38 -13.61 -6.95 -18.10
N LYS A 39 -14.20 -6.20 -17.16
CA LYS A 39 -14.92 -4.95 -17.44
C LYS A 39 -14.04 -3.92 -18.17
N ALA A 40 -12.78 -3.78 -17.76
CA ALA A 40 -11.83 -2.86 -18.39
C ALA A 40 -11.46 -3.30 -19.81
N ILE A 41 -11.13 -4.58 -20.02
CA ILE A 41 -10.83 -5.14 -21.36
C ILE A 41 -12.00 -4.94 -22.31
N GLU A 42 -13.23 -5.18 -21.84
CA GLU A 42 -14.45 -5.06 -22.62
C GLU A 42 -14.97 -3.61 -22.70
N ASN A 43 -14.23 -2.64 -22.15
CA ASN A 43 -14.58 -1.21 -22.10
C ASN A 43 -15.98 -0.93 -21.52
N ARG A 44 -16.37 -1.68 -20.49
CA ARG A 44 -17.63 -1.54 -19.75
C ARG A 44 -17.43 -1.32 -18.25
N LEU A 45 -16.19 -1.05 -17.83
CA LEU A 45 -15.92 -0.53 -16.49
C LEU A 45 -16.37 0.93 -16.45
N GLU A 46 -17.30 1.23 -15.54
CA GLU A 46 -17.86 2.58 -15.33
C GLU A 46 -17.40 3.16 -13.98
N THR A 47 -17.31 2.28 -12.98
CA THR A 47 -16.87 2.57 -11.62
C THR A 47 -16.24 1.33 -10.99
N PHE A 48 -15.59 1.51 -9.84
CA PHE A 48 -14.98 0.47 -9.03
C PHE A 48 -14.84 0.96 -7.58
N VAL A 49 -14.73 0.05 -6.63
CA VAL A 49 -14.59 0.38 -5.21
C VAL A 49 -13.32 1.23 -5.00
N GLY A 50 -13.48 2.37 -4.31
CA GLY A 50 -12.44 3.39 -4.05
C GLY A 50 -11.96 4.24 -5.25
N LYS A 51 -12.73 4.29 -6.35
CA LYS A 51 -12.49 5.26 -7.43
C LYS A 51 -12.35 6.71 -6.92
N GLU A 52 -13.28 7.16 -6.07
CA GLU A 52 -13.29 8.52 -5.51
C GLU A 52 -12.02 8.80 -4.71
N GLN A 53 -11.63 7.85 -3.86
CA GLN A 53 -10.41 7.91 -3.07
C GLN A 53 -9.16 8.05 -3.95
N LEU A 54 -9.06 7.28 -5.05
CA LEU A 54 -7.94 7.38 -5.98
C LEU A 54 -7.92 8.72 -6.74
N ILE A 55 -9.09 9.29 -7.05
CA ILE A 55 -9.23 10.62 -7.65
C ILE A 55 -8.74 11.70 -6.67
N GLU A 56 -9.13 11.63 -5.41
CA GLU A 56 -8.69 12.59 -4.38
C GLU A 56 -7.21 12.39 -4.00
N ASN A 57 -6.71 11.16 -4.16
CA ASN A 57 -5.29 10.86 -4.17
C ASN A 57 -4.63 11.23 -5.50
N ASP A 58 -5.24 11.97 -6.41
CA ASP A 58 -4.57 12.38 -7.65
C ASP A 58 -4.14 13.84 -7.57
N ILE A 59 -2.99 14.16 -8.16
CA ILE A 59 -2.57 15.56 -8.36
C ILE A 59 -2.83 16.04 -9.79
N ASN A 60 -3.40 15.15 -10.61
CA ASN A 60 -3.84 15.34 -11.97
C ASN A 60 -2.75 15.89 -12.90
N GLN A 61 -1.54 15.35 -12.79
CA GLN A 61 -0.38 15.79 -13.59
C GLN A 61 -0.60 15.61 -15.09
N GLN A 62 -1.29 14.53 -15.47
CA GLN A 62 -1.59 14.15 -16.85
C GLN A 62 -2.96 14.68 -17.31
N GLY A 63 -3.68 15.44 -16.47
CA GLY A 63 -4.98 16.00 -16.83
C GLY A 63 -6.06 14.96 -17.10
N ILE A 64 -6.00 13.81 -16.41
CA ILE A 64 -6.94 12.68 -16.58
C ILE A 64 -8.29 12.91 -15.87
N ILE A 65 -8.32 13.87 -14.95
CA ILE A 65 -9.51 14.34 -14.22
C ILE A 65 -9.85 15.74 -14.72
N ASP A 66 -11.11 15.98 -15.07
CA ASP A 66 -11.60 17.28 -15.52
C ASP A 66 -11.83 18.25 -14.35
N LEU A 67 -12.19 19.51 -14.66
CA LEU A 67 -12.47 20.54 -13.65
C LEU A 67 -13.67 20.22 -12.74
N ASN A 68 -14.53 19.29 -13.15
CA ASN A 68 -15.68 18.83 -12.39
C ASN A 68 -15.36 17.57 -11.56
N GLY A 69 -14.11 17.10 -11.55
CA GLY A 69 -13.69 15.90 -10.83
C GLY A 69 -13.99 14.59 -11.57
N ASN A 70 -14.41 14.63 -12.84
CA ASN A 70 -14.73 13.45 -13.63
C ASN A 70 -13.53 12.99 -14.44
N ASN A 71 -13.33 11.67 -14.56
CA ASN A 71 -12.35 11.09 -15.47
C ASN A 71 -13.05 10.49 -16.71
N ASN A 72 -12.38 10.53 -17.87
CA ASN A 72 -12.85 9.79 -19.05
C ASN A 72 -12.62 8.29 -18.83
N ILE A 73 -13.68 7.58 -18.43
CA ILE A 73 -13.57 6.17 -18.06
C ILE A 73 -13.16 5.27 -19.22
N SER A 74 -13.53 5.62 -20.46
CA SER A 74 -13.14 4.82 -21.63
C SER A 74 -11.64 4.98 -21.92
N SER A 75 -11.12 6.21 -21.80
CA SER A 75 -9.68 6.44 -21.87
C SER A 75 -8.95 5.75 -20.72
N PHE A 76 -9.50 5.75 -19.51
CA PHE A 76 -8.95 5.03 -18.37
C PHE A 76 -8.83 3.52 -18.67
N ASN A 77 -9.90 2.89 -19.14
CA ASN A 77 -9.95 1.45 -19.42
C ASN A 77 -8.85 1.02 -20.41
N ILE A 78 -8.70 1.77 -21.50
CA ILE A 78 -7.70 1.49 -22.53
C ILE A 78 -6.28 1.67 -21.99
N ASN A 79 -6.01 2.80 -21.31
CA ASN A 79 -4.68 3.07 -20.75
C ASN A 79 -4.30 2.06 -19.68
N PHE A 80 -5.23 1.73 -18.77
CA PHE A 80 -5.05 0.69 -17.77
C PHE A 80 -4.67 -0.64 -18.43
N CYS A 81 -5.44 -1.10 -19.42
CA CYS A 81 -5.18 -2.39 -20.08
C CYS A 81 -3.81 -2.44 -20.79
N ILE A 82 -3.43 -1.36 -21.48
CA ILE A 82 -2.12 -1.28 -22.16
C ILE A 82 -0.99 -1.35 -21.13
N ASN A 83 -1.06 -0.54 -20.08
CA ASN A 83 0.01 -0.48 -19.08
C ASN A 83 0.08 -1.77 -18.25
N PHE A 84 -1.06 -2.27 -17.78
CA PHE A 84 -1.14 -3.56 -17.09
C PHE A 84 -0.56 -4.69 -17.96
N SER A 85 -0.93 -4.76 -19.24
CA SER A 85 -0.39 -5.75 -20.17
C SER A 85 1.14 -5.65 -20.29
N ASN A 86 1.69 -4.45 -20.40
CA ASN A 86 3.14 -4.25 -20.50
C ASN A 86 3.86 -4.64 -19.21
N ARG A 87 3.30 -4.31 -18.04
CA ARG A 87 3.86 -4.71 -16.75
C ARG A 87 3.86 -6.22 -16.57
N MET A 88 2.74 -6.88 -16.86
CA MET A 88 2.66 -8.34 -16.78
C MET A 88 3.61 -9.03 -17.77
N GLN A 89 3.80 -8.46 -18.96
CA GLN A 89 4.77 -8.98 -19.91
C GLN A 89 6.21 -8.91 -19.39
N PHE A 90 6.55 -7.84 -18.67
CA PHE A 90 7.84 -7.70 -18.00
C PHE A 90 7.98 -8.69 -16.85
N LEU A 91 6.94 -8.87 -16.03
CA LEU A 91 6.93 -9.88 -14.97
C LEU A 91 7.08 -11.32 -15.52
N ILE A 92 6.57 -11.63 -16.71
CA ILE A 92 6.85 -12.93 -17.38
C ILE A 92 8.34 -13.10 -17.66
N GLN A 93 9.04 -12.04 -18.06
CA GLN A 93 10.47 -12.11 -18.40
C GLN A 93 11.30 -12.41 -17.15
N GLU A 94 10.92 -11.85 -16.01
CA GLU A 94 11.65 -11.99 -14.75
C GLU A 94 11.28 -13.26 -13.97
N PHE A 95 9.99 -13.56 -13.84
CA PHE A 95 9.49 -14.67 -13.01
C PHE A 95 9.12 -15.92 -13.79
N GLY A 96 9.06 -15.85 -15.12
CA GLY A 96 8.67 -16.96 -15.99
C GLY A 96 7.15 -17.09 -16.20
N VAL A 97 6.79 -17.62 -17.37
CA VAL A 97 5.39 -17.71 -17.82
C VAL A 97 4.50 -18.55 -16.91
N GLU A 98 5.00 -19.66 -16.36
CA GLU A 98 4.19 -20.56 -15.53
C GLU A 98 3.78 -19.90 -14.20
N ASN A 99 4.70 -19.18 -13.55
CA ASN A 99 4.42 -18.44 -12.33
C ASN A 99 3.38 -17.35 -12.59
N ILE A 100 3.56 -16.53 -13.63
CA ILE A 100 2.63 -15.45 -13.95
C ILE A 100 1.27 -15.98 -14.41
N LYS A 101 1.23 -17.07 -15.16
CA LYS A 101 -0.03 -17.74 -15.53
C LYS A 101 -0.77 -18.24 -14.29
N SER A 102 -0.07 -18.87 -13.34
CA SER A 102 -0.66 -19.31 -12.07
C SER A 102 -1.21 -18.12 -11.29
N PHE A 103 -0.43 -17.03 -11.17
CA PHE A 103 -0.86 -15.79 -10.53
C PHE A 103 -2.13 -15.20 -11.17
N ILE A 104 -2.17 -15.09 -12.50
CA ILE A 104 -3.36 -14.64 -13.23
C ILE A 104 -4.56 -15.54 -12.91
N THR A 105 -4.42 -16.84 -13.15
CA THR A 105 -5.55 -17.77 -13.07
C THR A 105 -6.08 -17.98 -11.65
N ASN A 106 -5.23 -17.85 -10.63
CA ASN A 106 -5.58 -18.17 -9.24
C ASN A 106 -5.76 -16.93 -8.37
N GLN A 107 -4.81 -15.98 -8.37
CA GLN A 107 -4.81 -14.85 -7.45
C GLN A 107 -5.55 -13.64 -8.05
N MET A 108 -5.16 -13.20 -9.26
CA MET A 108 -5.80 -12.06 -9.94
C MET A 108 -7.24 -12.35 -10.36
N SER A 109 -7.67 -13.61 -10.42
CA SER A 109 -9.07 -13.97 -10.64
C SER A 109 -9.98 -13.58 -9.45
N ALA A 110 -9.39 -13.37 -8.28
CA ALA A 110 -10.03 -12.87 -7.07
C ALA A 110 -11.36 -13.59 -6.74
N GLY A 111 -11.35 -14.92 -6.73
CA GLY A 111 -12.54 -15.74 -6.48
C GLY A 111 -13.27 -16.22 -7.73
N LYS A 112 -12.72 -15.97 -8.93
CA LYS A 112 -13.23 -16.49 -10.21
C LYS A 112 -14.67 -16.01 -10.44
N GLN A 113 -15.64 -16.92 -10.47
CA GLN A 113 -17.06 -16.61 -10.59
C GLN A 113 -17.65 -15.97 -9.31
N HIS A 114 -17.02 -16.20 -8.15
CA HIS A 114 -17.37 -15.56 -6.87
C HIS A 114 -16.45 -14.37 -6.60
N TYR A 115 -16.40 -13.47 -7.57
CA TYR A 115 -15.49 -12.33 -7.59
C TYR A 115 -15.60 -11.45 -6.34
N LYS A 116 -14.45 -11.10 -5.76
CA LYS A 116 -14.29 -10.12 -4.69
C LYS A 116 -13.34 -9.01 -5.13
N GLU A 117 -13.86 -7.80 -5.28
CA GLU A 117 -13.09 -6.67 -5.81
C GLU A 117 -11.92 -6.28 -4.88
N ASP A 118 -12.10 -6.35 -3.55
CA ASP A 118 -11.02 -6.12 -2.58
C ASP A 118 -9.81 -7.04 -2.81
N THR A 119 -10.06 -8.34 -3.01
CA THR A 119 -9.00 -9.35 -3.27
C THR A 119 -8.28 -9.08 -4.59
N PHE A 120 -8.98 -8.54 -5.59
CA PHE A 120 -8.33 -8.13 -6.84
C PHE A 120 -7.36 -6.97 -6.63
N PHE A 121 -7.73 -5.96 -5.84
CA PHE A 121 -6.85 -4.82 -5.56
C PHE A 121 -5.69 -5.18 -4.61
N GLU A 122 -5.86 -6.18 -3.75
CA GLU A 122 -4.74 -6.80 -3.02
C GLU A 122 -3.72 -7.40 -3.99
N ALA A 123 -4.15 -8.26 -4.91
CA ALA A 123 -3.28 -8.86 -5.92
C ALA A 123 -2.69 -7.81 -6.88
N LEU A 124 -3.44 -6.76 -7.21
CA LEU A 124 -2.92 -5.66 -8.03
C LEU A 124 -1.83 -4.85 -7.31
N SER A 125 -1.92 -4.71 -5.99
CA SER A 125 -0.87 -4.07 -5.18
C SER A 125 0.44 -4.85 -5.26
N GLU A 126 0.37 -6.19 -5.27
CA GLU A 126 1.53 -7.05 -5.51
C GLU A 126 2.14 -6.78 -6.90
N VAL A 127 1.32 -6.72 -7.96
CA VAL A 127 1.79 -6.38 -9.31
C VAL A 127 2.53 -5.04 -9.33
N SER A 128 1.99 -4.01 -8.67
CA SER A 128 2.62 -2.68 -8.56
C SER A 128 4.02 -2.77 -7.95
N ILE A 129 4.16 -3.42 -6.80
CA ILE A 129 5.43 -3.51 -6.07
C ILE A 129 6.43 -4.41 -6.80
N LEU A 130 6.01 -5.59 -7.26
CA LEU A 130 6.91 -6.51 -7.97
C LEU A 130 7.42 -5.89 -9.27
N SER A 131 6.55 -5.20 -10.02
CA SER A 131 6.95 -4.48 -11.23
C SER A 131 7.92 -3.34 -10.94
N PHE A 132 7.73 -2.64 -9.81
CA PHE A 132 8.66 -1.61 -9.37
C PHE A 132 10.05 -2.21 -9.14
N TYR A 133 10.17 -3.25 -8.32
CA TYR A 133 11.47 -3.86 -8.03
C TYR A 133 12.12 -4.43 -9.27
N ALA A 134 11.37 -5.19 -10.06
CA ALA A 134 11.85 -5.80 -11.28
C ALA A 134 12.43 -4.77 -12.26
N THR A 135 11.89 -3.54 -12.31
CA THR A 135 12.39 -2.47 -13.19
C THR A 135 13.40 -1.53 -12.52
N ARG A 136 13.54 -1.60 -11.19
CA ARG A 136 14.34 -0.64 -10.42
C ARG A 136 15.84 -0.85 -10.56
N TRP A 137 16.25 -2.10 -10.73
CA TRP A 137 17.64 -2.52 -10.81
C TRP A 137 17.82 -3.73 -11.72
N HIS A 138 19.04 -3.99 -12.15
CA HIS A 138 19.40 -5.23 -12.83
C HIS A 138 19.72 -6.31 -11.79
N TRP A 139 18.69 -7.04 -11.38
CA TRP A 139 18.85 -8.14 -10.43
C TRP A 139 19.56 -9.32 -11.10
N GLU A 140 20.48 -9.93 -10.36
CA GLU A 140 21.17 -11.15 -10.77
C GLU A 140 20.24 -12.37 -10.67
N GLN A 141 19.32 -12.34 -9.69
CA GLN A 141 18.31 -13.37 -9.51
C GLN A 141 16.99 -12.77 -9.01
N VAL A 142 15.89 -13.27 -9.56
CA VAL A 142 14.53 -12.91 -9.20
C VAL A 142 13.72 -14.18 -9.00
N ILE A 143 13.07 -14.33 -7.84
CA ILE A 143 12.36 -15.55 -7.44
C ILE A 143 10.96 -15.18 -6.97
N TYR A 144 9.93 -15.77 -7.59
CA TYR A 144 8.53 -15.65 -7.17
C TYR A 144 8.22 -16.64 -6.05
N GLU A 145 7.53 -16.21 -5.00
CA GLU A 145 7.16 -17.03 -3.84
C GLU A 145 8.28 -17.97 -3.34
N PRO A 146 9.48 -17.45 -3.00
CA PRO A 146 10.62 -18.27 -2.60
C PRO A 146 10.32 -19.07 -1.33
N ALA A 147 10.75 -20.32 -1.27
CA ALA A 147 10.68 -21.13 -0.05
C ALA A 147 11.71 -20.62 0.97
N VAL A 148 11.30 -19.67 1.82
CA VAL A 148 12.20 -19.05 2.82
C VAL A 148 12.28 -19.88 4.11
N ILE A 149 11.22 -20.59 4.47
CA ILE A 149 11.17 -21.41 5.69
C ILE A 149 11.16 -22.89 5.31
N ALA A 150 12.26 -23.59 5.62
CA ALA A 150 12.40 -25.00 5.31
C ALA A 150 11.30 -25.85 5.98
N GLY A 151 10.62 -26.68 5.18
CA GLY A 151 9.59 -27.61 5.66
C GLY A 151 8.20 -27.00 5.90
N ILE A 152 8.00 -25.69 5.69
CA ILE A 152 6.68 -25.05 5.72
C ILE A 152 6.25 -24.72 4.29
N ASN A 153 5.37 -25.56 3.74
CA ASN A 153 4.73 -25.26 2.46
C ASN A 153 3.66 -24.18 2.68
N ASN A 154 3.60 -23.17 1.80
CA ASN A 154 2.57 -22.12 1.69
C ASN A 154 2.73 -20.86 2.57
N LYS A 155 3.92 -20.58 3.13
CA LYS A 155 4.20 -19.28 3.80
C LYS A 155 5.45 -18.64 3.22
N ASN A 156 5.35 -18.20 1.97
CA ASN A 156 6.42 -17.54 1.27
C ASN A 156 6.13 -16.04 1.15
N PRO A 157 7.15 -15.17 1.22
CA PRO A 157 7.00 -13.79 0.78
C PRO A 157 6.69 -13.77 -0.72
N GLU A 158 6.13 -12.68 -1.23
CA GLU A 158 5.69 -12.61 -2.62
C GLU A 158 6.86 -12.74 -3.61
N ALA A 159 8.03 -12.17 -3.27
CA ALA A 159 9.23 -12.33 -4.09
C ALA A 159 10.54 -12.14 -3.32
N ARG A 160 11.62 -12.64 -3.92
CA ARG A 160 13.02 -12.35 -3.56
C ARG A 160 13.79 -11.82 -4.77
N PHE A 161 14.54 -10.76 -4.53
CA PHE A 161 15.44 -10.14 -5.50
C PHE A 161 16.87 -10.17 -4.95
N ILE A 162 17.84 -10.56 -5.77
CA ILE A 162 19.26 -10.64 -5.39
C ILE A 162 20.08 -9.93 -6.45
N GLY A 163 20.97 -9.04 -6.04
CA GLY A 163 21.85 -8.35 -6.97
C GLY A 163 22.79 -7.36 -6.30
N SER A 164 23.79 -6.95 -7.06
CA SER A 164 24.83 -6.04 -6.60
C SER A 164 24.41 -4.58 -6.77
N ILE A 165 24.47 -3.79 -5.69
CA ILE A 165 24.19 -2.35 -5.69
C ILE A 165 25.39 -1.55 -5.20
N ASN A 166 25.61 -0.37 -5.78
CA ASN A 166 26.63 0.57 -5.30
C ASN A 166 26.02 1.49 -4.26
N CYS A 167 26.52 1.45 -3.04
CA CYS A 167 26.04 2.28 -1.94
C CYS A 167 27.18 2.59 -0.96
N LYS A 168 26.96 3.51 -0.03
CA LYS A 168 27.99 3.95 0.93
C LYS A 168 28.54 2.75 1.71
N SER A 169 29.87 2.70 1.78
CA SER A 169 30.58 1.70 2.57
C SER A 169 30.42 1.95 4.07
N ASP A 170 30.48 0.89 4.87
CA ASP A 170 30.43 0.95 6.35
C ASP A 170 31.61 1.75 6.96
N SER A 171 32.62 2.10 6.14
CA SER A 171 33.86 2.76 6.57
C SER A 171 33.75 4.27 6.80
N GLY A 172 32.57 4.87 6.59
CA GLY A 172 32.32 6.30 6.84
C GLY A 172 32.98 7.26 5.85
N ILE A 173 33.59 6.73 4.79
CA ILE A 173 34.10 7.50 3.65
C ILE A 173 32.94 7.69 2.67
N THR A 174 32.88 8.83 1.99
CA THR A 174 31.95 9.12 0.87
C THR A 174 32.11 8.17 -0.33
N ALA A 175 32.92 7.12 -0.22
CA ALA A 175 33.14 6.12 -1.23
C ALA A 175 32.00 5.10 -1.21
N GLU A 176 31.36 4.95 -2.37
CA GLU A 176 30.42 3.86 -2.61
C GLU A 176 31.19 2.58 -2.94
N SER A 177 30.71 1.46 -2.41
CA SER A 177 31.21 0.13 -2.70
C SER A 177 30.06 -0.75 -3.18
N GLU A 178 30.37 -1.67 -4.08
CA GLU A 178 29.45 -2.71 -4.51
C GLU A 178 29.12 -3.64 -3.34
N ARG A 179 27.83 -3.87 -3.10
CA ARG A 179 27.31 -4.78 -2.07
C ARG A 179 26.28 -5.70 -2.72
N LEU A 180 26.46 -7.00 -2.55
CA LEU A 180 25.44 -7.98 -2.91
C LEU A 180 24.33 -7.91 -1.87
N VAL A 181 23.13 -7.52 -2.29
CA VAL A 181 21.97 -7.44 -1.41
C VAL A 181 20.92 -8.47 -1.77
N THR A 182 20.19 -8.93 -0.75
CA THR A 182 18.98 -9.74 -0.91
C THR A 182 17.78 -8.96 -0.40
N VAL A 183 16.71 -8.90 -1.18
CA VAL A 183 15.49 -8.17 -0.81
C VAL A 183 14.31 -9.12 -0.90
N ASN A 184 13.66 -9.36 0.23
CA ASN A 184 12.41 -10.13 0.29
C ASN A 184 11.23 -9.17 0.45
N ILE A 185 10.18 -9.38 -0.34
CA ILE A 185 9.02 -8.49 -0.43
C ILE A 185 7.76 -9.20 0.06
N GLU A 186 7.04 -8.56 0.97
CA GLU A 186 5.67 -8.91 1.31
C GLU A 186 4.77 -7.70 1.04
N VAL A 187 3.60 -7.92 0.43
CA VAL A 187 2.63 -6.87 0.14
C VAL A 187 1.32 -7.14 0.87
N LYS A 188 0.72 -6.09 1.41
CA LYS A 188 -0.57 -6.14 2.09
C LYS A 188 -1.43 -4.93 1.75
N SER A 189 -2.73 -5.17 1.61
CA SER A 189 -3.73 -4.14 1.37
C SER A 189 -4.96 -4.41 2.24
N PRO A 190 -5.52 -3.40 2.93
CA PRO A 190 -6.79 -3.58 3.61
C PRO A 190 -7.92 -3.60 2.57
N GLU A 191 -9.03 -4.23 2.96
CA GLU A 191 -10.30 -4.09 2.25
C GLU A 191 -10.76 -2.64 2.26
N PHE A 192 -11.52 -2.27 1.23
CA PHE A 192 -12.13 -0.96 1.13
C PHE A 192 -13.19 -0.80 2.24
N PRO A 193 -13.35 0.39 2.82
CA PRO A 193 -14.50 0.66 3.67
C PRO A 193 -15.75 0.49 2.82
N HIS A 194 -16.70 -0.28 3.33
CA HIS A 194 -18.00 -0.44 2.68
C HIS A 194 -18.99 0.69 3.07
N ASP A 195 -18.60 1.54 4.01
CA ASP A 195 -19.35 2.72 4.45
C ASP A 195 -18.76 3.98 3.80
N ASN A 196 -19.57 4.72 3.03
CA ASN A 196 -19.14 5.97 2.38
C ASN A 196 -19.49 7.17 3.26
N HIS A 197 -18.49 7.76 3.93
CA HIS A 197 -18.65 8.91 4.81
C HIS A 197 -18.44 10.28 4.12
N ILE A 198 -18.66 10.37 2.80
CA ILE A 198 -18.29 11.51 1.93
C ILE A 198 -18.76 12.89 2.44
N ASN A 199 -19.93 12.92 3.10
CA ASN A 199 -20.58 14.14 3.59
C ASN A 199 -20.60 14.25 5.13
N GLU A 200 -19.92 13.35 5.83
CA GLU A 200 -19.94 13.31 7.29
C GLU A 200 -18.70 14.00 7.86
N LYS A 201 -18.83 14.53 9.08
CA LYS A 201 -17.69 15.03 9.85
C LYS A 201 -17.08 13.81 10.54
N ILE A 202 -15.83 13.48 10.28
CA ILE A 202 -15.22 12.23 10.75
C ILE A 202 -14.01 12.52 11.62
N VAL A 203 -13.82 11.70 12.66
CA VAL A 203 -12.58 11.63 13.45
C VAL A 203 -12.09 10.20 13.59
N ILE A 204 -10.79 10.01 13.32
CA ILE A 204 -10.03 8.81 13.71
C ILE A 204 -8.92 9.24 14.67
N PRO A 205 -8.91 8.77 15.93
CA PRO A 205 -7.73 8.87 16.77
C PRO A 205 -6.59 8.05 16.19
N THR A 206 -5.42 8.65 16.01
CA THR A 206 -4.24 7.98 15.45
C THR A 206 -3.23 7.54 16.51
N VAL A 207 -3.72 7.39 17.73
CA VAL A 207 -3.02 6.87 18.91
C VAL A 207 -3.89 5.83 19.58
N MET A 208 -3.28 4.91 20.33
CA MET A 208 -4.05 3.94 21.09
C MET A 208 -4.65 4.58 22.35
N LEU A 209 -5.94 4.32 22.54
CA LEU A 209 -6.73 4.84 23.65
C LEU A 209 -7.16 3.69 24.56
N THR A 210 -7.37 4.01 25.84
CA THR A 210 -8.02 3.08 26.76
C THR A 210 -9.48 2.82 26.35
N ASN A 211 -10.09 1.75 26.85
CA ASN A 211 -11.51 1.46 26.59
C ASN A 211 -12.42 2.59 27.06
N ASP A 212 -12.15 3.18 28.22
CA ASP A 212 -12.93 4.31 28.73
C ASP A 212 -12.64 5.59 27.95
N GLY A 213 -11.39 5.79 27.52
CA GLY A 213 -11.01 6.85 26.59
C GLY A 213 -11.80 6.84 25.29
N ARG A 214 -11.94 5.66 24.68
CA ARG A 214 -12.77 5.48 23.48
C ARG A 214 -14.23 5.85 23.73
N LYS A 215 -14.80 5.46 24.87
CA LYS A 215 -16.19 5.83 25.24
C LYS A 215 -16.33 7.33 25.43
N GLU A 216 -15.39 7.96 26.15
CA GLU A 216 -15.40 9.40 26.41
C GLU A 216 -15.34 10.18 25.08
N ILE A 217 -14.45 9.81 24.15
CA ILE A 217 -14.31 10.50 22.86
C ILE A 217 -15.51 10.23 21.96
N LYS A 218 -16.06 9.00 21.92
CA LYS A 218 -17.31 8.71 21.19
C LYS A 218 -18.45 9.61 21.66
N LYS A 219 -18.54 9.88 22.96
CA LYS A 219 -19.54 10.80 23.52
C LYS A 219 -19.31 12.24 23.06
N LEU A 220 -18.07 12.74 23.12
CA LEU A 220 -17.73 14.08 22.61
C LEU A 220 -18.09 14.21 21.12
N CYS A 221 -17.73 13.22 20.30
CA CYS A 221 -18.05 13.21 18.88
C CYS A 221 -19.57 13.28 18.65
N ALA A 222 -20.37 12.52 19.40
CA ALA A 222 -21.83 12.56 19.31
C ALA A 222 -22.42 13.94 19.70
N GLU A 223 -21.87 14.59 20.73
CA GLU A 223 -22.30 15.94 21.17
C GLU A 223 -22.08 17.00 20.09
N HIS A 224 -21.06 16.82 19.23
CA HIS A 224 -20.70 17.74 18.15
C HIS A 224 -21.19 17.29 16.75
N ASN A 225 -22.02 16.25 16.67
CA ASN A 225 -22.48 15.64 15.41
C ASN A 225 -21.30 15.26 14.49
N VAL A 226 -20.29 14.63 15.08
CA VAL A 226 -19.10 14.09 14.42
C VAL A 226 -19.12 12.58 14.54
N VAL A 227 -18.84 11.89 13.45
CA VAL A 227 -18.71 10.43 13.38
C VAL A 227 -17.33 10.03 13.89
N TYR A 228 -17.33 9.24 14.96
CA TYR A 228 -16.13 8.61 15.48
C TYR A 228 -15.88 7.30 14.75
N MET A 229 -14.65 7.10 14.27
CA MET A 229 -14.19 5.85 13.69
C MET A 229 -13.04 5.28 14.52
N ASP A 230 -13.15 3.99 14.85
CA ASP A 230 -12.09 3.29 15.57
C ASP A 230 -10.86 3.08 14.65
N PRO A 231 -9.63 3.36 15.10
CA PRO A 231 -8.42 3.11 14.32
C PRO A 231 -8.20 1.61 14.11
N ARG A 232 -7.68 1.23 12.93
CA ARG A 232 -7.53 -0.19 12.55
C ARG A 232 -6.23 -0.84 13.01
N VAL A 233 -5.96 -0.70 14.30
CA VAL A 233 -4.79 -1.28 14.97
C VAL A 233 -4.71 -2.80 14.73
N LEU A 234 -5.84 -3.51 14.79
CA LEU A 234 -5.86 -4.96 14.62
C LEU A 234 -5.49 -5.40 13.20
N LYS A 235 -5.85 -4.62 12.17
CA LYS A 235 -5.49 -4.92 10.78
C LYS A 235 -3.97 -4.75 10.56
N ILE A 236 -3.38 -3.71 11.16
CA ILE A 236 -1.92 -3.50 11.14
C ILE A 236 -1.21 -4.66 11.82
N ARG A 237 -1.68 -5.09 13.00
CA ARG A 237 -1.16 -6.30 13.67
C ARG A 237 -1.22 -7.52 12.76
N ASP A 238 -2.36 -7.77 12.12
CA ASP A 238 -2.55 -8.95 11.26
C ASP A 238 -1.55 -8.94 10.09
N PHE A 239 -1.30 -7.78 9.50
CA PHE A 239 -0.30 -7.62 8.43
C PHE A 239 1.13 -7.86 8.91
N ILE A 240 1.51 -7.30 10.07
CA ILE A 240 2.83 -7.52 10.66
C ILE A 240 3.05 -9.00 10.98
N ASN A 241 2.08 -9.64 11.63
CA ASN A 241 2.16 -11.07 11.98
C ASN A 241 2.18 -11.97 10.74
N SER A 242 1.41 -11.62 9.69
CA SER A 242 1.43 -12.33 8.42
C SER A 242 2.82 -12.28 7.79
N ALA A 243 3.42 -11.09 7.71
CA ALA A 243 4.75 -10.90 7.14
C ALA A 243 5.83 -11.64 7.96
N ALA A 244 5.80 -11.52 9.29
CA ALA A 244 6.70 -12.24 10.20
C ALA A 244 6.57 -13.77 10.08
N GLY A 245 5.38 -14.26 9.73
CA GLY A 245 5.13 -15.68 9.46
C GLY A 245 5.73 -16.20 8.16
N LYS A 246 6.11 -15.32 7.23
CA LYS A 246 6.68 -15.64 5.91
C LYS A 246 8.19 -15.35 5.81
N PHE A 247 8.69 -14.40 6.59
CA PHE A 247 10.10 -14.04 6.61
C PHE A 247 10.94 -14.91 7.56
N SER A 248 12.19 -15.18 7.18
CA SER A 248 13.26 -15.58 8.11
C SER A 248 13.90 -14.35 8.74
N VAL A 249 14.67 -14.51 9.82
CA VAL A 249 15.52 -13.42 10.33
C VAL A 249 16.51 -13.05 9.21
N PRO A 250 16.59 -11.77 8.81
CA PRO A 250 17.45 -11.37 7.71
C PRO A 250 18.92 -11.55 8.09
N LEU A 251 19.72 -12.07 7.15
CA LEU A 251 21.17 -12.09 7.27
C LEU A 251 21.77 -10.70 7.00
N LYS A 252 23.11 -10.60 7.04
CA LYS A 252 23.82 -9.39 6.65
C LYS A 252 23.47 -9.03 5.19
N ASP A 253 23.16 -7.75 4.95
CA ASP A 253 22.78 -7.21 3.64
C ASP A 253 21.51 -7.88 3.03
N GLU A 254 20.71 -8.55 3.86
CA GLU A 254 19.36 -9.03 3.52
C GLU A 254 18.30 -8.12 4.14
N PHE A 255 17.28 -7.77 3.36
CA PHE A 255 16.26 -6.80 3.72
C PHE A 255 14.87 -7.39 3.51
N ASN A 256 14.13 -7.57 4.60
CA ASN A 256 12.74 -8.02 4.59
C ASN A 256 11.82 -6.80 4.66
N LEU A 257 11.11 -6.52 3.57
CA LEU A 257 10.34 -5.30 3.41
C LEU A 257 8.84 -5.64 3.34
N LEU A 258 8.08 -5.08 4.28
CA LEU A 258 6.62 -5.14 4.28
C LEU A 258 6.05 -3.87 3.65
N TYR A 259 5.43 -4.00 2.49
CA TYR A 259 4.68 -2.94 1.83
C TYR A 259 3.20 -3.02 2.22
N ILE A 260 2.65 -1.91 2.71
CA ILE A 260 1.25 -1.78 3.09
C ILE A 260 0.62 -0.68 2.20
N ASN A 261 -0.17 -1.12 1.22
CA ASN A 261 -1.00 -0.22 0.44
C ASN A 261 -2.20 0.20 1.27
N TRP A 262 -2.20 1.43 1.78
CA TRP A 262 -3.26 1.98 2.62
C TRP A 262 -4.19 2.94 1.84
N SER A 263 -4.25 2.78 0.51
CA SER A 263 -4.99 3.65 -0.42
C SER A 263 -6.45 3.87 -0.05
N TYR A 264 -7.14 2.82 0.37
CA TYR A 264 -8.57 2.70 0.19
C TYR A 264 -9.35 3.04 1.44
N ARG A 265 -9.36 4.29 1.92
CA ARG A 265 -9.86 4.64 3.27
C ARG A 265 -10.65 5.93 3.36
N ASP A 266 -11.38 6.05 4.47
CA ASP A 266 -12.32 7.11 4.86
C ASP A 266 -11.77 8.55 4.82
N PHE A 267 -10.44 8.71 4.67
CA PHE A 267 -9.75 9.99 4.56
C PHE A 267 -9.00 10.07 3.22
N PRO A 268 -9.55 10.76 2.23
CA PRO A 268 -8.86 10.95 0.97
C PRO A 268 -7.67 11.91 1.07
N SER A 269 -6.69 11.73 0.18
CA SER A 269 -5.39 12.42 0.09
C SER A 269 -4.35 12.15 1.19
N ASN A 270 -4.76 11.74 2.40
CA ASN A 270 -3.88 11.54 3.57
C ASN A 270 -4.15 10.24 4.35
N SER A 271 -4.89 9.31 3.77
CA SER A 271 -5.28 8.02 4.38
C SER A 271 -4.11 7.24 4.99
N PHE A 272 -2.95 7.20 4.33
CA PHE A 272 -1.75 6.52 4.85
C PHE A 272 -1.27 7.07 6.20
N LEU A 273 -1.62 8.31 6.56
CA LEU A 273 -1.23 8.91 7.84
C LEU A 273 -1.86 8.19 9.03
N GLU A 274 -3.03 7.54 8.88
CA GLU A 274 -3.62 6.73 9.94
C GLU A 274 -2.66 5.59 10.33
N ALA A 275 -2.31 4.76 9.36
CA ALA A 275 -1.39 3.66 9.59
C ALA A 275 -0.02 4.16 10.04
N TRP A 276 0.50 5.22 9.42
CA TRP A 276 1.81 5.77 9.77
C TRP A 276 1.87 6.28 11.22
N ALA A 277 0.86 7.03 11.66
CA ALA A 277 0.80 7.53 13.03
C ALA A 277 0.59 6.39 14.05
N LEU A 278 -0.25 5.41 13.76
CA LEU A 278 -0.43 4.24 14.63
C LEU A 278 0.86 3.42 14.78
N LEU A 279 1.67 3.34 13.72
CA LEU A 279 2.95 2.65 13.75
C LEU A 279 4.04 3.44 14.50
N THR A 280 4.09 4.77 14.35
CA THR A 280 5.31 5.54 14.68
C THR A 280 5.13 6.66 15.70
N ASN A 281 3.91 6.93 16.19
CA ASN A 281 3.75 8.02 17.15
C ASN A 281 4.61 7.79 18.42
N PRO A 282 5.23 8.83 19.00
CA PRO A 282 6.12 8.66 20.15
C PRO A 282 5.45 8.25 21.46
N VAL A 283 4.12 8.24 21.54
CA VAL A 283 3.39 7.97 22.78
C VAL A 283 3.18 6.48 22.97
N ASN A 284 2.62 5.82 21.96
CA ASN A 284 2.32 4.40 21.98
C ASN A 284 2.34 3.79 20.56
N GLY A 285 3.12 4.35 19.65
CA GLY A 285 3.31 3.79 18.31
C GLY A 285 3.83 2.35 18.36
N ILE A 286 3.22 1.49 17.56
CA ILE A 286 3.47 0.03 17.56
C ILE A 286 4.96 -0.31 17.35
N LEU A 287 5.65 0.45 16.50
CA LEU A 287 7.07 0.21 16.16
C LEU A 287 8.05 0.95 17.07
N VAL A 288 7.54 1.80 17.97
CA VAL A 288 8.33 2.59 18.91
C VAL A 288 8.27 1.99 20.31
N HIS A 289 7.17 1.34 20.66
CA HIS A 289 6.89 0.78 22.00
C HIS A 289 6.57 -0.72 21.91
N PRO A 290 7.58 -1.61 22.03
CA PRO A 290 7.41 -3.06 21.88
C PRO A 290 6.37 -3.68 22.83
N GLU A 291 6.22 -3.14 24.03
CA GLU A 291 5.21 -3.56 25.01
C GLU A 291 3.78 -3.34 24.50
N VAL A 292 3.56 -2.25 23.77
CA VAL A 292 2.26 -1.94 23.18
C VAL A 292 1.96 -2.89 22.02
N ALA A 293 2.98 -3.23 21.23
CA ALA A 293 2.87 -4.23 20.18
C ALA A 293 2.51 -5.61 20.72
N ALA A 294 3.17 -6.04 21.80
CA ALA A 294 2.87 -7.31 22.49
C ALA A 294 1.42 -7.33 23.01
N ASP A 295 0.98 -6.22 23.61
CA ASP A 295 -0.37 -6.03 24.15
C ASP A 295 -1.50 -6.20 23.13
N ILE A 296 -1.26 -5.82 21.87
CA ILE A 296 -2.24 -6.01 20.79
C ILE A 296 -2.12 -7.38 20.11
N GLY A 297 -1.09 -8.15 20.45
CA GLY A 297 -0.86 -9.51 19.95
C GLY A 297 0.08 -9.59 18.75
N ILE A 298 1.01 -8.64 18.59
CA ILE A 298 2.12 -8.79 17.63
C ILE A 298 3.12 -9.79 18.18
N VAL A 299 3.55 -10.72 17.33
CA VAL A 299 4.54 -11.74 17.72
C VAL A 299 5.92 -11.09 17.92
N PRO A 300 6.64 -11.37 19.01
CA PRO A 300 7.92 -10.70 19.30
C PRO A 300 8.97 -10.83 18.20
N ASP A 301 9.01 -11.98 17.52
CA ASP A 301 9.96 -12.24 16.42
C ASP A 301 9.69 -11.40 15.16
N ALA A 302 8.54 -10.71 15.06
CA ALA A 302 8.27 -9.77 13.97
C ALA A 302 9.30 -8.64 13.91
N PHE A 303 9.76 -8.14 15.07
CA PHE A 303 10.74 -7.06 15.15
C PHE A 303 12.17 -7.50 14.77
N GLU A 304 12.44 -8.80 14.81
CA GLU A 304 13.71 -9.37 14.36
C GLU A 304 13.67 -9.71 12.87
N LYS A 305 12.50 -10.14 12.38
CA LYS A 305 12.32 -10.62 11.01
C LYS A 305 12.05 -9.52 9.99
N ILE A 306 11.39 -8.43 10.37
CA ILE A 306 11.04 -7.36 9.44
C ILE A 306 12.12 -6.28 9.52
N THR A 307 12.72 -5.93 8.38
CA THR A 307 13.71 -4.86 8.32
C THR A 307 13.05 -3.49 8.30
N ALA A 308 12.04 -3.32 7.44
CA ALA A 308 11.30 -2.07 7.32
C ALA A 308 9.84 -2.29 6.92
N ILE A 309 8.99 -1.35 7.34
CA ILE A 309 7.58 -1.28 6.94
C ILE A 309 7.40 0.00 6.13
N ILE A 310 6.87 -0.14 4.91
CA ILE A 310 6.55 0.95 4.00
C ILE A 310 5.02 1.05 3.92
N VAL A 311 4.47 2.19 4.30
CA VAL A 311 3.04 2.48 4.12
C VAL A 311 2.90 3.49 2.99
N TYR A 312 2.02 3.22 2.04
CA TYR A 312 1.80 4.12 0.91
C TYR A 312 0.33 4.21 0.49
N THR A 313 0.02 5.19 -0.35
CA THR A 313 -1.27 5.31 -1.04
C THR A 313 -1.03 5.56 -2.53
N GLU A 314 -1.83 4.94 -3.39
CA GLU A 314 -1.83 5.11 -4.84
C GLU A 314 -2.83 6.20 -5.27
N SER A 315 -2.56 6.77 -6.43
CA SER A 315 -3.43 7.69 -7.15
C SER A 315 -4.14 6.99 -8.31
N LEU A 316 -5.14 7.65 -8.90
CA LEU A 316 -5.81 7.14 -10.11
C LEU A 316 -4.81 7.01 -11.28
N GLU A 317 -3.90 7.97 -11.44
CA GLU A 317 -2.79 7.91 -12.38
C GLU A 317 -1.89 6.70 -12.12
N GLY A 318 -1.52 6.46 -10.85
CA GLY A 318 -0.70 5.31 -10.46
C GLY A 318 -1.33 3.98 -10.88
N LEU A 319 -2.64 3.84 -10.65
CA LEU A 319 -3.42 2.69 -11.09
C LEU A 319 -3.47 2.59 -12.63
N MET A 320 -3.85 3.68 -13.31
CA MET A 320 -4.04 3.72 -14.77
C MET A 320 -2.76 3.45 -15.55
N PHE A 321 -1.63 3.95 -15.07
CA PHE A 321 -0.32 3.77 -15.70
C PHE A 321 0.44 2.55 -15.16
N SER A 322 -0.11 1.87 -14.14
CA SER A 322 0.52 0.74 -13.46
C SER A 322 1.98 1.06 -13.12
N ASP A 323 2.21 2.26 -12.58
CA ASP A 323 3.53 2.76 -12.24
C ASP A 323 3.55 3.23 -10.78
N PHE A 324 4.23 2.45 -9.95
CA PHE A 324 4.39 2.74 -8.55
C PHE A 324 5.07 4.10 -8.31
N LYS A 325 5.83 4.65 -9.27
CA LYS A 325 6.51 5.95 -9.13
C LYS A 325 5.57 7.12 -8.82
N HIS A 326 4.28 6.98 -9.08
CA HIS A 326 3.29 7.98 -8.69
C HIS A 326 3.20 8.18 -7.17
N VAL A 327 3.67 7.24 -6.32
CA VAL A 327 3.69 7.48 -4.86
C VAL A 327 4.68 8.57 -4.43
N TRP A 328 5.66 8.92 -5.28
CA TRP A 328 6.59 10.03 -5.03
C TRP A 328 6.00 11.40 -5.38
N GLN A 329 4.81 11.45 -5.98
CA GLN A 329 4.10 12.70 -6.19
C GLN A 329 3.83 13.38 -4.84
N HIS A 330 4.18 14.66 -4.75
CA HIS A 330 4.04 15.42 -3.51
C HIS A 330 2.66 16.09 -3.46
N ASN A 331 2.01 15.99 -2.30
CA ASN A 331 0.88 16.83 -1.93
C ASN A 331 1.26 17.73 -0.74
N GLY A 332 0.28 18.45 -0.15
CA GLY A 332 0.52 19.30 1.02
C GLY A 332 1.13 18.60 2.25
N ALA A 333 1.16 17.26 2.29
CA ALA A 333 1.78 16.44 3.32
C ALA A 333 3.07 15.71 2.85
N GLY A 334 3.61 16.07 1.69
CA GLY A 334 4.82 15.47 1.10
C GLY A 334 4.51 14.27 0.18
N PRO A 335 5.48 13.36 -0.06
CA PRO A 335 5.24 12.17 -0.88
C PRO A 335 4.23 11.23 -0.20
N ARG A 336 3.53 10.40 -0.99
CA ARG A 336 2.43 9.52 -0.54
C ARG A 336 2.89 8.17 -0.01
N PHE A 337 4.08 8.13 0.58
CA PHE A 337 4.61 6.97 1.26
C PHE A 337 5.40 7.38 2.51
N ARG A 338 5.57 6.44 3.44
CA ARG A 338 6.47 6.55 4.59
C ARG A 338 7.15 5.21 4.83
N MET A 339 8.41 5.23 5.24
CA MET A 339 9.18 4.02 5.56
C MET A 339 9.71 4.12 6.98
N TRP A 340 9.40 3.13 7.82
CA TRP A 340 10.01 2.95 9.14
C TRP A 340 10.97 1.77 9.09
N VAL A 341 12.22 2.00 9.48
CA VAL A 341 13.24 0.95 9.61
C VAL A 341 13.22 0.47 11.05
N ILE A 342 12.98 -0.81 11.28
CA ILE A 342 12.85 -1.37 12.63
C ILE A 342 14.21 -1.41 13.33
N ASN A 343 15.25 -1.86 12.62
CA ASN A 343 16.61 -1.86 13.13
C ASN A 343 17.10 -0.42 13.39
N GLU A 344 17.35 -0.09 14.66
CA GLU A 344 17.70 1.26 15.09
C GLU A 344 19.06 1.72 14.58
N GLU A 345 20.04 0.83 14.49
CA GLU A 345 21.38 1.16 13.99
C GLU A 345 21.33 1.58 12.52
N LEU A 346 20.68 0.77 11.68
CA LEU A 346 20.46 1.07 10.26
C LEU A 346 19.62 2.35 10.10
N ARG A 347 18.53 2.50 10.87
CA ARG A 347 17.68 3.70 10.83
C ARG A 347 18.48 4.97 11.11
N ASN A 348 19.29 4.95 12.17
CA ASN A 348 20.13 6.07 12.56
C ASN A 348 21.25 6.33 11.55
N ALA A 349 21.82 5.28 10.95
CA ALA A 349 22.83 5.42 9.89
C ALA A 349 22.26 6.08 8.63
N GLU A 350 21.05 5.69 8.20
CA GLU A 350 20.37 6.29 7.05
C GLU A 350 19.98 7.76 7.33
N TRP A 351 19.45 8.08 8.52
CA TRP A 351 19.12 9.45 8.90
C TRP A 351 20.34 10.36 9.04
N ALA A 352 21.48 9.82 9.46
CA ALA A 352 22.74 10.54 9.58
C ALA A 352 23.53 10.57 8.26
N ASP A 353 22.95 10.08 7.15
CA ASP A 353 23.58 9.97 5.83
C ASP A 353 24.91 9.17 5.84
N LYS A 354 25.03 8.22 6.78
CA LYS A 354 26.12 7.24 6.86
C LYS A 354 25.85 5.99 6.05
N SER A 355 24.58 5.70 5.77
CA SER A 355 24.11 4.66 4.86
C SER A 355 23.12 5.27 3.87
N ASN A 356 23.05 4.69 2.67
CA ASN A 356 22.03 4.99 1.66
C ASN A 356 21.54 3.70 0.95
N VAL A 357 21.76 2.53 1.55
CA VAL A 357 21.42 1.23 0.96
C VAL A 357 19.92 1.13 0.70
N LEU A 358 19.10 1.64 1.63
CA LEU A 358 17.64 1.61 1.48
C LEU A 358 17.16 2.56 0.39
N LEU A 359 17.81 3.71 0.18
CA LEU A 359 17.50 4.60 -0.94
C LEU A 359 17.75 3.92 -2.29
N TYR A 360 18.84 3.16 -2.42
CA TYR A 360 19.13 2.44 -3.65
C TYR A 360 18.15 1.29 -3.89
N ILE A 361 17.81 0.53 -2.84
CA ILE A 361 16.86 -0.60 -2.91
C ILE A 361 15.44 -0.11 -3.21
N THR A 362 14.98 0.89 -2.48
CA THR A 362 13.55 1.27 -2.43
C THR A 362 13.24 2.56 -3.20
N GLY A 363 14.24 3.38 -3.53
CA GLY A 363 14.03 4.75 -3.99
C GLY A 363 13.50 5.70 -2.90
N MET A 364 13.51 5.27 -1.64
CA MET A 364 12.92 5.98 -0.50
C MET A 364 13.94 6.14 0.63
N ASN A 365 13.91 7.29 1.31
CA ASN A 365 14.62 7.49 2.57
C ASN A 365 13.72 7.15 3.76
N PRO A 366 14.26 6.62 4.86
CA PRO A 366 13.50 6.42 6.09
C PRO A 366 12.84 7.71 6.57
N SER A 367 11.58 7.63 6.95
CA SER A 367 10.76 8.74 7.43
C SER A 367 10.88 8.89 8.95
N ARG A 368 10.71 10.12 9.45
CA ARG A 368 10.64 10.40 10.90
C ARG A 368 9.25 10.14 11.46
N GLU A 369 9.17 10.01 12.78
CA GLU A 369 7.93 9.84 13.53
C GLU A 369 6.90 10.92 13.19
N LEU A 370 5.62 10.56 13.31
CA LEU A 370 4.51 11.50 13.17
C LEU A 370 3.83 11.73 14.52
N ASN A 371 3.79 13.00 14.95
CA ASN A 371 3.15 13.42 16.20
C ASN A 371 1.63 13.65 16.08
N GLN A 372 1.02 13.22 14.98
CA GLN A 372 -0.40 13.38 14.77
C GLN A 372 -1.16 12.42 15.70
N ILE A 373 -2.06 12.99 16.52
CA ILE A 373 -2.85 12.23 17.50
C ILE A 373 -4.29 11.95 17.05
N ALA A 374 -4.75 12.64 16.02
CA ALA A 374 -6.03 12.37 15.35
C ALA A 374 -6.01 12.87 13.90
N MET A 375 -6.78 12.18 13.06
CA MET A 375 -7.23 12.65 11.75
C MET A 375 -8.66 13.16 11.87
N ILE A 376 -8.93 14.32 11.26
CA ILE A 376 -10.19 15.04 11.38
C ILE A 376 -10.59 15.53 9.99
N ASP A 377 -11.72 15.05 9.48
CA ASP A 377 -12.33 15.54 8.25
C ASP A 377 -13.59 16.28 8.67
N TYR A 378 -13.47 17.60 8.80
CA TYR A 378 -14.53 18.48 9.24
C TYR A 378 -14.57 19.63 8.24
N LYS A 379 -15.28 19.41 7.11
CA LYS A 379 -15.42 20.37 6.02
C LYS A 379 -16.29 21.57 6.48
N SER A 380 -15.65 22.63 6.98
CA SER A 380 -16.34 23.87 7.39
C SER A 380 -16.55 24.79 6.18
N LYS A 381 -17.79 25.25 5.95
CA LYS A 381 -18.16 26.15 4.84
C LYS A 381 -18.37 27.60 5.30
N THR A 382 -18.66 27.79 6.58
CA THR A 382 -18.89 29.10 7.21
C THR A 382 -17.85 29.39 8.27
N ASP A 383 -17.67 30.67 8.64
CA ASP A 383 -16.74 31.05 9.70
C ASP A 383 -17.18 30.54 11.08
N MET A 384 -18.49 30.44 11.32
CA MET A 384 -19.02 29.81 12.54
C MET A 384 -18.63 28.34 12.64
N GLU A 385 -18.77 27.57 11.57
CA GLU A 385 -18.36 26.16 11.54
C GLU A 385 -16.84 25.97 11.67
N LYS A 386 -16.02 26.98 11.30
CA LYS A 386 -14.58 26.94 11.55
C LYS A 386 -14.27 27.10 13.04
N ILE A 387 -14.94 28.03 13.71
CA ILE A 387 -14.80 28.23 15.16
C ILE A 387 -15.25 26.99 15.93
N GLU A 388 -16.40 26.42 15.57
CA GLU A 388 -16.89 25.16 16.15
C GLU A 388 -15.89 24.02 15.98
N ARG A 389 -15.32 23.89 14.77
CA ARG A 389 -14.26 22.91 14.50
C ARG A 389 -13.05 23.15 15.41
N GLU A 390 -12.58 24.39 15.57
CA GLU A 390 -11.41 24.69 16.42
C GLU A 390 -11.65 24.34 17.89
N ILE A 391 -12.83 24.68 18.42
CA ILE A 391 -13.24 24.33 19.79
C ILE A 391 -13.25 22.80 19.95
N PHE A 392 -13.92 22.10 19.04
CA PHE A 392 -13.97 20.64 19.03
C PHE A 392 -12.56 20.02 18.96
N CYS A 393 -11.68 20.53 18.10
CA CYS A 393 -10.30 20.05 17.98
C CYS A 393 -9.54 20.20 19.31
N LEU A 394 -9.68 21.34 20.00
CA LEU A 394 -9.01 21.58 21.28
C LEU A 394 -9.53 20.64 22.38
N GLU A 395 -10.85 20.42 22.44
CA GLU A 395 -11.47 19.47 23.38
C GLU A 395 -11.01 18.04 23.11
N LEU A 396 -11.06 17.62 21.85
CA LEU A 396 -10.61 16.30 21.41
C LEU A 396 -9.15 16.05 21.79
N GLN A 397 -8.25 17.00 21.51
CA GLN A 397 -6.83 16.86 21.86
C GLN A 397 -6.60 16.71 23.36
N ARG A 398 -7.34 17.46 24.20
CA ARG A 398 -7.27 17.32 25.67
C ARG A 398 -7.76 15.95 26.12
N MET A 399 -8.87 15.48 25.55
CA MET A 399 -9.44 14.17 25.90
C MET A 399 -8.54 13.01 25.46
N ILE A 400 -7.96 13.08 24.26
CA ILE A 400 -6.99 12.09 23.79
C ILE A 400 -5.81 12.03 24.75
N LYS A 401 -5.18 13.17 25.08
CA LYS A 401 -4.02 13.22 25.99
C LYS A 401 -4.30 12.66 27.38
N LYS A 402 -5.51 12.85 27.91
CA LYS A 402 -5.95 12.31 29.20
C LYS A 402 -6.09 10.78 29.16
N ASN A 403 -6.47 10.22 28.02
CA ASN A 403 -6.91 8.84 27.88
C ASN A 403 -5.99 7.96 27.02
N LEU A 404 -4.74 8.39 26.84
CA LEU A 404 -3.71 7.61 26.16
C LEU A 404 -3.53 6.26 26.86
N LYS A 405 -3.49 5.19 26.06
CA LYS A 405 -2.99 3.91 26.55
C LYS A 405 -1.47 4.07 26.75
N ARG A 406 -1.01 3.92 28.00
CA ARG A 406 0.41 3.95 28.37
C ARG A 406 0.92 2.54 28.58
#